data_AF-A0A5C6BWT1-F1
#
_entry.id   AF-A0A5C6BWT1-F1
#
_cell.length_a   1.000
_cell.length_b   1.000
_cell.length_c   1.000
_cell.angle_alpha   90.00
_cell.angle_beta   90.00
_cell.angle_gamma   90.00
#
_symmetry.space_group_name_H-M   'P 1'
#
loop_
_entity.id
_entity.type
_entity.pdbx_description
1 polymer ?
#
loop_
_entity_poly.entity_id
_entity_poly.type
_entity_poly.pdbx_seq_one_letter_code
_entity_poly.pdbx_strand_id
1 'polypeptide(L)'
;MKRKILLSLALLASMSVSTAMAQHIHAERNHEMPGDAAVSQISEISTGPHGGSLKQSETIQLETVVSQSGIEVFVFDLDGQPVAVDGGRGAASLRVEGNAKRYRYDLLPDGKGGLIAPVDLSEIAGLQIEIQIQLVGLHAVGSRAVRLNEVATVPIGALQLASAAITRQKICPVTGKPLGSMGDPVAVDVNDQRVFVCCAGCVGALESEPAKYVGGRPQIKIETATAADVDAIERQQVCPVMDEPLGGMGTPVKVLIGDKPIFLCCRGCIKKLEAEPAKYLAMIQGTRSVSMDDADSGSVPAGTEQVRAGVFRITAADEPFVAAQKQCPVMNEPLDAMGGPYKVHAGGKAIYICCPGCAKKIIAEPQKWLAELARQGVDAPRLR
;
A
#
# COMPACT_ATOMS: atom_id res chain seq x y z
N MET A 1 -49.38 -63.56 0.53
CA MET A 1 -49.91 -64.51 -0.49
C MET A 1 -49.37 -64.10 -1.86
N LYS A 2 -49.01 -65.01 -2.80
CA LYS A 2 -49.83 -65.49 -3.95
C LYS A 2 -50.76 -64.39 -4.52
N ARG A 3 -50.77 -63.99 -5.81
CA ARG A 3 -50.27 -64.53 -7.11
C ARG A 3 -49.59 -63.39 -7.94
N LYS A 4 -48.63 -63.58 -8.87
CA LYS A 4 -48.69 -64.03 -10.30
C LYS A 4 -49.89 -63.45 -11.09
N ILE A 5 -49.73 -62.74 -12.22
CA ILE A 5 -49.43 -63.20 -13.62
C ILE A 5 -49.06 -61.92 -14.47
N LEU A 6 -47.99 -61.83 -15.30
CA LEU A 6 -47.74 -62.38 -16.67
C LEU A 6 -48.64 -61.70 -17.76
N LEU A 7 -48.19 -61.08 -18.88
CA LEU A 7 -47.30 -61.45 -20.02
C LEU A 7 -46.55 -60.19 -20.58
N SER A 8 -45.26 -60.25 -20.99
CA SER A 8 -44.71 -60.41 -22.39
C SER A 8 -44.78 -59.16 -23.30
N LEU A 9 -43.83 -58.86 -24.20
CA LEU A 9 -42.52 -59.41 -24.64
C LEU A 9 -41.63 -58.19 -25.09
N ALA A 10 -40.34 -58.19 -25.48
CA ALA A 10 -39.26 -59.14 -25.80
C ALA A 10 -37.89 -58.50 -25.35
N LEU A 11 -36.63 -58.98 -25.51
CA LEU A 11 -35.90 -59.89 -26.43
C LEU A 11 -35.69 -59.34 -27.86
N LEU A 12 -34.50 -59.34 -28.50
CA LEU A 12 -33.12 -59.75 -28.17
C LEU A 12 -32.11 -58.65 -28.61
N ALA A 13 -30.83 -58.52 -28.20
CA ALA A 13 -29.85 -59.35 -27.46
C ALA A 13 -28.90 -60.30 -28.26
N SER A 14 -27.74 -59.80 -28.69
CA SER A 14 -26.44 -60.52 -28.82
C SER A 14 -25.27 -59.51 -28.80
N MET A 15 -24.18 -59.66 -28.02
CA MET A 15 -23.05 -60.63 -27.99
C MET A 15 -22.12 -60.48 -29.22
N SER A 16 -20.77 -60.47 -29.16
CA SER A 16 -19.76 -61.00 -28.18
C SER A 16 -18.47 -60.10 -28.19
N VAL A 17 -17.60 -59.96 -27.17
CA VAL A 17 -16.56 -60.90 -26.62
C VAL A 17 -15.61 -61.44 -27.71
N SER A 18 -14.26 -61.42 -27.66
CA SER A 18 -13.21 -61.08 -26.64
C SER A 18 -12.01 -60.35 -27.32
N THR A 19 -10.77 -60.17 -26.83
CA THR A 19 -9.90 -60.87 -25.84
C THR A 19 -8.81 -59.92 -25.30
N ALA A 20 -8.09 -60.30 -24.23
CA ALA A 20 -6.97 -59.54 -23.65
C ALA A 20 -5.61 -59.84 -24.32
N MET A 21 -4.62 -58.95 -24.09
CA MET A 21 -3.29 -59.27 -23.54
C MET A 21 -2.67 -57.98 -22.96
N ALA A 22 -1.65 -58.09 -22.10
CA ALA A 22 -0.97 -56.96 -21.46
C ALA A 22 0.52 -56.93 -21.83
N GLN A 23 1.12 -55.74 -21.90
CA GLN A 23 2.57 -55.55 -21.71
C GLN A 23 2.95 -54.09 -21.40
N HIS A 24 4.20 -53.87 -21.03
CA HIS A 24 4.71 -52.68 -20.35
C HIS A 24 5.56 -51.77 -21.27
N ILE A 25 5.64 -50.49 -20.88
CA ILE A 25 6.80 -49.57 -21.02
C ILE A 25 7.04 -48.86 -22.38
N HIS A 26 7.24 -47.55 -22.23
CA HIS A 26 7.75 -46.50 -23.11
C HIS A 26 8.30 -46.82 -24.52
N ALA A 27 7.79 -46.07 -25.50
CA ALA A 27 8.60 -45.40 -26.52
C ALA A 27 7.97 -44.04 -26.85
N GLU A 28 8.77 -42.97 -26.88
CA GLU A 28 8.29 -41.64 -27.31
C GLU A 28 8.14 -41.57 -28.83
N ARG A 29 7.03 -41.00 -29.30
CA ARG A 29 6.89 -40.36 -30.62
C ARG A 29 5.67 -39.44 -30.59
N ASN A 30 5.91 -38.15 -30.35
CA ASN A 30 4.89 -37.14 -30.59
C ASN A 30 4.62 -37.06 -32.10
N HIS A 31 3.36 -37.26 -32.49
CA HIS A 31 2.90 -36.93 -33.83
C HIS A 31 1.90 -35.77 -33.71
N GLU A 32 2.20 -34.70 -34.45
CA GLU A 32 1.35 -33.51 -34.57
C GLU A 32 -0.07 -33.91 -35.02
N MET A 33 -1.08 -33.31 -34.40
CA MET A 33 -2.46 -33.32 -34.90
C MET A 33 -2.91 -31.87 -35.09
N PRO A 34 -3.38 -31.47 -36.29
CA PRO A 34 -3.61 -30.06 -36.62
C PRO A 34 -4.79 -29.48 -35.83
N GLY A 35 -4.50 -28.43 -35.06
CA GLY A 35 -5.43 -27.78 -34.14
C GLY A 35 -5.81 -26.36 -34.57
N ASP A 36 -6.00 -26.10 -35.86
CA ASP A 36 -6.38 -24.78 -36.39
C ASP A 36 -7.84 -24.42 -36.09
N ALA A 37 -8.12 -24.16 -34.82
CA ALA A 37 -9.18 -23.24 -34.45
C ALA A 37 -8.77 -21.85 -34.97
N ALA A 38 -9.42 -21.38 -36.05
CA ALA A 38 -9.09 -20.12 -36.70
C ALA A 38 -9.30 -18.93 -35.76
N VAL A 39 -8.25 -18.55 -35.04
CA VAL A 39 -8.19 -17.30 -34.27
C VAL A 39 -8.24 -16.15 -35.27
N SER A 40 -9.38 -15.46 -35.33
CA SER A 40 -9.54 -14.25 -36.14
C SER A 40 -8.40 -13.29 -35.84
N GLN A 41 -7.58 -13.00 -36.85
CA GLN A 41 -6.39 -12.19 -36.70
C GLN A 41 -6.75 -10.83 -36.10
N ILE A 42 -6.15 -10.49 -34.96
CA ILE A 42 -6.24 -9.15 -34.37
C ILE A 42 -5.44 -8.23 -35.31
N SER A 43 -6.15 -7.57 -36.23
CA SER A 43 -5.53 -6.66 -37.20
C SER A 43 -4.74 -5.58 -36.48
N GLU A 44 -3.44 -5.55 -36.72
CA GLU A 44 -2.45 -4.81 -35.95
C GLU A 44 -2.91 -3.37 -35.66
N ILE A 45 -2.77 -2.94 -34.41
CA ILE A 45 -3.02 -1.56 -34.00
C ILE A 45 -1.71 -0.82 -34.23
N SER A 46 -1.51 -0.36 -35.47
CA SER A 46 -0.47 0.62 -35.76
C SER A 46 -0.87 1.96 -35.12
N THR A 47 0.11 2.67 -34.56
CA THR A 47 -0.06 4.02 -34.02
C THR A 47 0.33 5.01 -35.10
N GLY A 48 -0.53 5.99 -35.38
CA GLY A 48 -0.23 7.01 -36.39
C GLY A 48 0.69 8.13 -35.89
N PRO A 49 1.11 9.05 -36.78
CA PRO A 49 2.03 10.15 -36.46
C PRO A 49 1.55 11.10 -35.35
N HIS A 50 0.25 11.19 -35.10
CA HIS A 50 -0.36 12.05 -34.07
C HIS A 50 -0.70 11.28 -32.77
N GLY A 51 -0.34 9.99 -32.69
CA GLY A 51 -0.60 9.12 -31.54
C GLY A 51 -1.99 8.46 -31.54
N GLY A 52 -2.74 8.56 -32.64
CA GLY A 52 -4.04 7.92 -32.83
C GLY A 52 -3.95 6.48 -33.31
N SER A 53 -5.09 5.80 -33.40
CA SER A 53 -5.19 4.47 -34.01
C SER A 53 -5.16 4.59 -35.53
N LEU A 54 -4.11 4.05 -36.17
CA LEU A 54 -3.98 4.00 -37.62
C LEU A 54 -4.65 2.73 -38.15
N LYS A 55 -5.63 2.90 -39.04
CA LYS A 55 -6.37 1.81 -39.69
C LYS A 55 -6.48 2.05 -41.20
N GLN A 56 -6.18 1.00 -41.97
CA GLN A 56 -6.12 1.05 -43.42
C GLN A 56 -7.42 0.60 -44.08
N SER A 57 -7.76 1.23 -45.20
CA SER A 57 -8.83 0.84 -46.13
C SER A 57 -8.23 0.41 -47.48
N GLU A 58 -9.08 0.04 -48.45
CA GLU A 58 -8.67 -0.34 -49.82
C GLU A 58 -7.89 0.75 -50.58
N THR A 59 -7.93 2.02 -50.15
CA THR A 59 -7.44 3.18 -50.92
C THR A 59 -6.69 4.24 -50.12
N ILE A 60 -6.93 4.34 -48.81
CA ILE A 60 -6.30 5.30 -47.89
C ILE A 60 -6.11 4.69 -46.51
N GLN A 61 -5.17 5.24 -45.75
CA GLN A 61 -5.06 5.05 -44.31
C GLN A 61 -5.78 6.18 -43.56
N LEU A 62 -6.32 5.87 -42.39
CA LEU A 62 -7.00 6.80 -41.49
C LEU A 62 -6.38 6.68 -40.10
N GLU A 63 -5.99 7.81 -39.51
CA GLU A 63 -5.62 7.89 -38.10
C GLU A 63 -6.74 8.55 -37.32
N THR A 64 -7.33 7.84 -36.35
CA THR A 64 -8.32 8.39 -35.42
C THR A 64 -7.64 8.76 -34.10
N VAL A 65 -7.63 10.05 -33.76
CA VAL A 65 -7.20 10.54 -32.44
C VAL A 65 -8.46 10.83 -31.61
N VAL A 66 -8.63 10.11 -30.50
CA VAL A 66 -9.71 10.33 -29.54
C VAL A 66 -9.15 11.04 -28.31
N SER A 67 -9.68 12.21 -27.98
CA SER A 67 -9.27 13.03 -26.84
C SER A 67 -10.45 13.35 -25.92
N GLN A 68 -10.21 14.04 -24.80
CA GLN A 68 -11.31 14.56 -23.97
C GLN A 68 -12.00 15.79 -24.59
N SER A 69 -11.35 16.45 -25.55
CA SER A 69 -11.81 17.67 -26.23
C SER A 69 -12.49 17.42 -27.58
N GLY A 70 -12.43 16.19 -28.10
CA GLY A 70 -13.05 15.82 -29.36
C GLY A 70 -12.39 14.63 -30.05
N ILE A 71 -12.81 14.43 -31.30
CA ILE A 71 -12.32 13.40 -32.21
C ILE A 71 -11.65 14.11 -33.39
N GLU A 72 -10.40 13.76 -33.67
CA GLU A 72 -9.65 14.23 -34.84
C GLU A 72 -9.35 13.04 -35.76
N VAL A 73 -9.48 13.23 -37.06
CA VAL A 73 -9.22 12.19 -38.08
C VAL A 73 -8.27 12.75 -39.12
N PHE A 74 -7.10 12.11 -39.26
CA PHE A 74 -6.11 12.42 -40.29
C PHE A 74 -6.16 11.38 -41.41
N VAL A 75 -5.90 11.82 -42.63
CA VAL A 75 -6.00 10.97 -43.83
C VAL A 75 -4.62 10.87 -44.49
N PHE A 76 -4.20 9.65 -44.81
CA PHE A 76 -2.96 9.38 -45.53
C PHE A 76 -3.23 8.46 -46.72
N ASP A 77 -2.36 8.47 -47.73
CA ASP A 77 -2.39 7.45 -48.78
C ASP A 77 -1.79 6.11 -48.29
N LEU A 78 -1.60 5.16 -49.20
CA LEU A 78 -1.05 3.84 -48.87
C LEU A 78 0.47 3.85 -48.67
N ASP A 79 1.15 4.93 -49.06
CA ASP A 79 2.58 5.20 -48.85
C ASP A 79 2.81 6.10 -47.61
N GLY A 80 1.75 6.34 -46.81
CA GLY A 80 1.78 7.11 -45.56
C GLY A 80 1.90 8.64 -45.74
N GLN A 81 1.69 9.18 -46.94
CA GLN A 81 1.75 10.62 -47.18
C GLN A 81 0.43 11.31 -46.84
N PRO A 82 0.42 12.49 -46.19
CA PRO A 82 -0.82 13.20 -45.84
C PRO A 82 -1.66 13.59 -47.07
N VAL A 83 -2.97 13.31 -46.99
CA VAL A 83 -3.96 13.62 -48.04
C VAL A 83 -4.74 14.88 -47.66
N ALA A 84 -4.89 15.82 -48.59
CA ALA A 84 -5.65 17.05 -48.36
C ALA A 84 -7.16 16.78 -48.10
N VAL A 85 -7.69 17.37 -47.02
CA VAL A 85 -9.05 17.13 -46.51
C VAL A 85 -10.01 18.33 -46.64
N ASP A 86 -9.60 19.43 -47.25
CA ASP A 86 -10.34 20.71 -47.28
C ASP A 86 -11.73 20.61 -47.94
N GLY A 87 -11.84 19.80 -49.00
CA GLY A 87 -13.12 19.41 -49.61
C GLY A 87 -13.84 18.26 -48.90
N GLY A 88 -13.12 17.53 -48.03
CA GLY A 88 -13.61 16.39 -47.28
C GLY A 88 -14.56 16.76 -46.15
N ARG A 89 -15.59 15.94 -45.93
CA ARG A 89 -16.54 16.05 -44.81
C ARG A 89 -16.81 14.65 -44.29
N GLY A 90 -17.27 14.51 -43.05
CA GLY A 90 -17.61 13.21 -42.53
C GLY A 90 -18.53 13.22 -41.33
N ALA A 91 -18.65 12.07 -40.68
CA ALA A 91 -19.27 11.92 -39.37
C ALA A 91 -18.62 10.79 -38.57
N ALA A 92 -18.43 11.04 -37.27
CA ALA A 92 -18.07 10.05 -36.27
C ALA A 92 -19.33 9.63 -35.50
N SER A 93 -19.66 8.34 -35.51
CA SER A 93 -20.85 7.79 -34.84
C SER A 93 -20.44 6.90 -33.65
N LEU A 94 -20.33 7.52 -32.47
CA LEU A 94 -19.78 6.97 -31.23
C LEU A 94 -20.84 6.22 -30.41
N ARG A 95 -20.50 5.05 -29.85
CA ARG A 95 -21.29 4.30 -28.88
C ARG A 95 -20.41 3.85 -27.73
N VAL A 96 -20.74 4.22 -26.49
CA VAL A 96 -20.06 3.72 -25.28
C VAL A 96 -20.40 2.24 -25.08
N GLU A 97 -19.43 1.43 -24.63
CA GLU A 97 -19.67 0.03 -24.31
C GLU A 97 -20.83 -0.14 -23.30
N GLY A 98 -21.64 -1.18 -23.49
CA GLY A 98 -22.85 -1.43 -22.68
C GLY A 98 -24.02 -0.46 -22.91
N ASN A 99 -23.82 0.66 -23.62
CA ASN A 99 -24.87 1.63 -23.89
C ASN A 99 -25.55 1.36 -25.25
N ALA A 100 -26.88 1.33 -25.29
CA ALA A 100 -27.65 1.17 -26.53
C ALA A 100 -27.65 2.43 -27.41
N LYS A 101 -27.41 3.62 -26.83
CA LYS A 101 -27.50 4.90 -27.53
C LYS A 101 -26.20 5.21 -28.28
N ARG A 102 -26.32 5.40 -29.61
CA ARG A 102 -25.25 5.93 -30.47
C ARG A 102 -25.43 7.44 -30.64
N TYR A 103 -24.35 8.19 -30.48
CA TYR A 103 -24.27 9.62 -30.77
C TYR A 103 -23.58 9.82 -32.12
N ARG A 104 -23.88 10.94 -32.80
CA ARG A 104 -23.23 11.31 -34.06
C ARG A 104 -22.72 12.74 -33.96
N TYR A 105 -21.49 12.93 -34.42
CA TYR A 105 -20.82 14.22 -34.55
C TYR A 105 -20.33 14.35 -35.98
N ASP A 106 -20.58 15.49 -36.63
CA ASP A 106 -20.10 15.72 -38.00
C ASP A 106 -18.63 16.20 -37.97
N LEU A 107 -17.82 15.65 -38.87
CA LEU A 107 -16.38 15.89 -38.99
C LEU A 107 -16.13 16.95 -40.07
N LEU A 108 -15.48 18.05 -39.69
CA LEU A 108 -15.21 19.21 -40.54
C LEU A 108 -13.70 19.52 -40.62
N PRO A 109 -13.17 20.07 -41.72
CA PRO A 109 -11.74 20.43 -41.81
C PRO A 109 -11.35 21.45 -40.75
N ASP A 110 -10.22 21.20 -40.08
CA ASP A 110 -9.69 22.05 -39.02
C ASP A 110 -8.74 23.16 -39.54
N GLY A 111 -8.39 23.12 -40.82
CA GLY A 111 -7.45 24.04 -41.48
C GLY A 111 -5.97 23.68 -41.29
N LYS A 112 -5.65 22.52 -40.71
CA LYS A 112 -4.27 22.02 -40.48
C LYS A 112 -4.00 20.66 -41.14
N GLY A 113 -4.98 20.09 -41.83
CA GLY A 113 -4.92 18.78 -42.47
C GLY A 113 -5.74 17.68 -41.77
N GLY A 114 -6.42 18.00 -40.67
CA GLY A 114 -7.33 17.08 -39.98
C GLY A 114 -8.81 17.36 -40.27
N LEU A 115 -9.65 16.36 -40.05
CA LEU A 115 -11.09 16.50 -39.89
C LEU A 115 -11.44 16.38 -38.40
N ILE A 116 -12.00 17.42 -37.80
CA ILE A 116 -12.29 17.50 -36.36
C ILE A 116 -13.79 17.49 -36.08
N ALA A 117 -14.16 16.83 -34.98
CA ALA A 117 -15.44 16.96 -34.29
C ALA A 117 -15.15 17.39 -32.84
N PRO A 118 -15.25 18.70 -32.51
CA PRO A 118 -15.04 19.17 -31.15
C PRO A 118 -16.22 18.77 -30.26
N VAL A 119 -15.95 17.98 -29.23
CA VAL A 119 -16.96 17.47 -28.28
C VAL A 119 -16.29 17.13 -26.96
N ASP A 120 -16.91 17.56 -25.85
CA ASP A 120 -16.47 17.15 -24.52
C ASP A 120 -16.78 15.65 -24.30
N LEU A 121 -15.73 14.85 -24.16
CA LEU A 121 -15.79 13.42 -23.85
C LEU A 121 -15.27 13.11 -22.43
N SER A 122 -15.03 14.13 -21.60
CA SER A 122 -14.44 13.97 -20.26
C SER A 122 -15.31 13.17 -19.30
N GLU A 123 -16.65 13.19 -19.47
CA GLU A 123 -17.60 12.36 -18.71
C GLU A 123 -17.47 10.85 -18.98
N ILE A 124 -16.96 10.46 -20.16
CA ILE A 124 -16.78 9.05 -20.57
C ILE A 124 -15.30 8.63 -20.59
N ALA A 125 -14.44 9.40 -19.95
CA ALA A 125 -13.01 9.12 -19.86
C ALA A 125 -12.72 7.78 -19.16
N GLY A 126 -11.83 6.98 -19.75
CA GLY A 126 -11.50 5.63 -19.30
C GLY A 126 -12.48 4.54 -19.75
N LEU A 127 -13.57 4.89 -20.43
CA LEU A 127 -14.50 3.91 -21.00
C LEU A 127 -14.09 3.53 -22.44
N GLN A 128 -14.41 2.30 -22.83
CA GLN A 128 -14.35 1.89 -24.23
C GLN A 128 -15.53 2.45 -25.03
N ILE A 129 -15.23 2.86 -26.26
CA ILE A 129 -16.18 3.32 -27.24
C ILE A 129 -16.01 2.55 -28.55
N GLU A 130 -17.12 2.12 -29.15
CA GLU A 130 -17.15 1.87 -30.58
C GLU A 130 -17.26 3.20 -31.31
N ILE A 131 -16.37 3.43 -32.28
CA ILE A 131 -16.45 4.58 -33.17
C ILE A 131 -16.58 4.11 -34.61
N GLN A 132 -17.51 4.74 -35.34
CA GLN A 132 -17.75 4.48 -36.76
C GLN A 132 -17.51 5.78 -37.52
N ILE A 133 -16.43 5.84 -38.28
CA ILE A 133 -16.05 6.99 -39.10
C ILE A 133 -16.63 6.78 -40.50
N GLN A 134 -17.31 7.80 -41.03
CA GLN A 134 -17.69 7.87 -42.44
C GLN A 134 -17.20 9.17 -43.06
N LEU A 135 -16.39 9.10 -44.11
CA LEU A 135 -15.85 10.27 -44.83
C LEU A 135 -16.34 10.30 -46.29
N VAL A 136 -16.50 11.51 -46.83
CA VAL A 136 -16.90 11.82 -48.21
C VAL A 136 -16.14 13.05 -48.72
N GLY A 137 -16.02 13.22 -50.05
CA GLY A 137 -15.40 14.41 -50.65
C GLY A 137 -13.86 14.43 -50.59
N LEU A 138 -13.23 13.30 -50.29
CA LEU A 138 -11.76 13.17 -50.30
C LEU A 138 -11.26 13.03 -51.73
N HIS A 139 -10.45 13.98 -52.20
CA HIS A 139 -9.97 14.01 -53.59
C HIS A 139 -9.22 12.74 -54.01
N ALA A 140 -8.47 12.11 -53.09
CA ALA A 140 -7.76 10.84 -53.34
C ALA A 140 -8.68 9.62 -53.54
N VAL A 141 -9.95 9.68 -53.11
CA VAL A 141 -10.91 8.57 -53.15
C VAL A 141 -12.14 8.88 -54.03
N GLY A 142 -12.17 10.07 -54.64
CA GLY A 142 -13.25 10.53 -55.50
C GLY A 142 -14.59 10.66 -54.77
N SER A 143 -15.66 10.19 -55.40
CA SER A 143 -17.03 10.30 -54.88
C SER A 143 -17.45 9.16 -53.93
N ARG A 144 -16.57 8.18 -53.67
CA ARG A 144 -16.89 6.99 -52.86
C ARG A 144 -16.76 7.32 -51.37
N ALA A 145 -17.79 7.00 -50.59
CA ALA A 145 -17.74 7.16 -49.14
C ALA A 145 -16.82 6.10 -48.52
N VAL A 146 -15.80 6.54 -47.78
CA VAL A 146 -14.97 5.66 -46.96
C VAL A 146 -15.66 5.44 -45.62
N ARG A 147 -15.64 4.22 -45.10
CA ARG A 147 -16.21 3.86 -43.79
C ARG A 147 -15.24 2.98 -43.04
N LEU A 148 -15.08 3.26 -41.74
CA LEU A 148 -14.21 2.51 -40.84
C LEU A 148 -14.89 2.33 -39.49
N ASN A 149 -14.72 1.16 -38.87
CA ASN A 149 -15.25 0.85 -37.55
C ASN A 149 -14.08 0.37 -36.67
N GLU A 150 -13.98 0.88 -35.45
CA GLU A 150 -12.98 0.45 -34.48
C GLU A 150 -13.49 0.59 -33.03
N VAL A 151 -12.73 0.05 -32.09
CA VAL A 151 -12.93 0.27 -30.66
C VAL A 151 -11.74 1.09 -30.15
N ALA A 152 -12.04 2.21 -29.50
CA ALA A 152 -11.07 3.09 -28.86
C ALA A 152 -11.38 3.26 -27.37
N THR A 153 -10.43 3.72 -26.58
CA THR A 153 -10.65 4.11 -25.17
C THR A 153 -10.49 5.61 -25.06
N VAL A 154 -11.45 6.32 -24.49
CA VAL A 154 -11.30 7.77 -24.26
C VAL A 154 -10.23 7.98 -23.20
N PRO A 155 -9.15 8.73 -23.45
CA PRO A 155 -8.04 8.84 -22.50
C PRO A 155 -8.47 9.54 -21.20
N ILE A 156 -7.92 9.09 -20.07
CA ILE A 156 -8.11 9.75 -18.77
C ILE A 156 -7.08 10.89 -18.67
N GLY A 157 -7.56 12.13 -18.66
CA GLY A 157 -6.71 13.32 -18.61
C GLY A 157 -5.89 13.41 -17.32
N ALA A 158 -4.71 14.05 -17.40
CA ALA A 158 -3.79 14.17 -16.27
C ALA A 158 -4.43 14.77 -15.01
N LEU A 159 -5.38 15.69 -15.17
CA LEU A 159 -6.13 16.30 -14.06
C LEU A 159 -7.10 15.31 -13.38
N GLN A 160 -7.75 14.43 -14.15
CA GLN A 160 -8.57 13.34 -13.59
C GLN A 160 -7.70 12.29 -12.90
N LEU A 161 -6.54 11.92 -13.47
CA LEU A 161 -5.58 11.01 -12.83
C LEU A 161 -5.05 11.59 -11.50
N ALA A 162 -4.72 12.88 -11.47
CA ALA A 162 -4.30 13.59 -10.27
C ALA A 162 -5.43 13.65 -9.22
N SER A 163 -6.65 14.04 -9.62
CA SER A 163 -7.82 14.08 -8.74
C SER A 163 -8.14 12.71 -8.14
N ALA A 164 -8.07 11.64 -8.94
CA ALA A 164 -8.26 10.27 -8.47
C ALA A 164 -7.14 9.82 -7.51
N ALA A 165 -5.89 10.23 -7.73
CA ALA A 165 -4.78 9.95 -6.83
C ALA A 165 -4.91 10.71 -5.49
N ILE A 166 -5.25 12.00 -5.53
CA ILE A 166 -5.59 12.84 -4.38
C ILE A 166 -6.73 12.20 -3.57
N THR A 167 -7.79 11.74 -4.25
CA THR A 167 -8.96 11.08 -3.63
C THR A 167 -8.63 9.73 -3.01
N ARG A 168 -7.64 8.99 -3.54
CA ARG A 168 -7.10 7.78 -2.89
C ARG A 168 -6.24 8.11 -1.67
N GLN A 169 -5.35 9.09 -1.78
CA GLN A 169 -4.39 9.44 -0.71
C GLN A 169 -5.07 10.13 0.49
N LYS A 170 -6.04 11.02 0.22
CA LYS A 170 -6.89 11.79 1.16
C LYS A 170 -6.18 12.74 2.13
N ILE A 171 -5.01 12.37 2.63
CA ILE A 171 -4.28 13.05 3.71
C ILE A 171 -2.89 13.48 3.22
N CYS A 172 -2.46 14.67 3.59
CA CYS A 172 -1.07 15.12 3.41
C CYS A 172 -0.15 14.32 4.35
N PRO A 173 0.87 13.60 3.84
CA PRO A 173 1.70 12.75 4.68
C PRO A 173 2.51 13.57 5.70
N VAL A 174 2.94 14.77 5.31
CA VAL A 174 3.68 15.70 6.18
C VAL A 174 2.81 16.18 7.34
N THR A 175 1.69 16.85 7.07
CA THR A 175 0.90 17.56 8.09
C THR A 175 -0.23 16.76 8.74
N GLY A 176 -0.64 15.63 8.15
CA GLY A 176 -1.81 14.86 8.61
C GLY A 176 -3.16 15.52 8.32
N LYS A 177 -3.19 16.69 7.67
CA LYS A 177 -4.43 17.37 7.26
C LYS A 177 -5.00 16.77 5.96
N PRO A 178 -6.32 16.85 5.73
CA PRO A 178 -6.91 16.47 4.45
C PRO A 178 -6.31 17.25 3.27
N LEU A 179 -6.11 16.58 2.14
CA LEU A 179 -5.81 17.24 0.88
C LEU A 179 -7.00 18.11 0.45
N GLY A 180 -6.73 19.26 -0.18
CA GLY A 180 -7.74 20.29 -0.47
C GLY A 180 -8.01 21.25 0.71
N SER A 181 -7.67 20.91 1.96
CA SER A 181 -7.95 21.77 3.13
C SER A 181 -7.04 23.02 3.24
N MET A 182 -6.18 23.25 2.26
CA MET A 182 -5.18 24.32 2.21
C MET A 182 -5.07 24.93 0.79
N GLY A 183 -6.06 24.68 -0.07
CA GLY A 183 -5.97 24.90 -1.53
C GLY A 183 -5.61 23.63 -2.29
N ASP A 184 -5.30 23.78 -3.58
CA ASP A 184 -5.01 22.68 -4.49
C ASP A 184 -3.75 21.89 -4.05
N PRO A 185 -3.82 20.54 -3.96
CA PRO A 185 -2.67 19.73 -3.58
C PRO A 185 -1.52 19.80 -4.58
N VAL A 186 -0.32 20.09 -4.07
CA VAL A 186 0.91 20.10 -4.86
C VAL A 186 1.37 18.66 -5.07
N ALA A 187 1.57 18.26 -6.32
CA ALA A 187 2.22 16.99 -6.67
C ALA A 187 3.75 17.12 -6.48
N VAL A 188 4.36 16.10 -5.89
CA VAL A 188 5.80 15.98 -5.69
C VAL A 188 6.19 14.56 -6.09
N ASP A 189 7.20 14.42 -6.96
CA ASP A 189 7.68 13.12 -7.42
C ASP A 189 8.96 12.75 -6.65
N VAL A 190 8.91 11.63 -5.91
CA VAL A 190 9.99 11.18 -5.01
C VAL A 190 10.14 9.67 -5.12
N ASN A 191 11.35 9.19 -5.44
CA ASN A 191 11.67 7.77 -5.65
C ASN A 191 10.69 7.10 -6.64
N ASP A 192 10.46 7.74 -7.79
CA ASP A 192 9.50 7.35 -8.84
C ASP A 192 8.02 7.24 -8.40
N GLN A 193 7.70 7.62 -7.15
CA GLN A 193 6.33 7.68 -6.63
C GLN A 193 5.83 9.13 -6.57
N ARG A 194 4.72 9.41 -7.26
CA ARG A 194 4.00 10.68 -7.14
C ARG A 194 3.22 10.75 -5.83
N VAL A 195 3.51 11.74 -5.00
CA VAL A 195 2.90 11.99 -3.69
C VAL A 195 2.34 13.41 -3.64
N PHE A 196 1.14 13.58 -3.09
CA PHE A 196 0.49 14.89 -3.00
C PHE A 196 0.63 15.49 -1.61
N VAL A 197 0.98 16.77 -1.53
CA VAL A 197 1.07 17.53 -0.27
C VAL A 197 0.11 18.72 -0.26
N CYS A 198 -0.34 19.14 0.92
CA CYS A 198 -1.39 20.16 1.02
C CYS A 198 -0.97 21.58 0.62
N CYS A 199 0.32 21.90 0.58
CA CYS A 199 0.84 23.21 0.13
C CYS A 199 2.35 23.16 -0.13
N ALA A 200 2.89 24.18 -0.79
CA ALA A 200 4.33 24.31 -1.10
C ALA A 200 5.25 24.17 0.13
N GLY A 201 4.83 24.65 1.31
CA GLY A 201 5.59 24.52 2.56
C GLY A 201 5.78 23.08 3.07
N CYS A 202 5.11 22.10 2.46
CA CYS A 202 5.30 20.67 2.75
C CYS A 202 6.28 19.97 1.79
N VAL A 203 6.64 20.61 0.66
CA VAL A 203 7.43 19.99 -0.42
C VAL A 203 8.83 19.66 0.08
N GLY A 204 9.58 20.65 0.57
CA GLY A 204 10.94 20.43 1.09
C GLY A 204 11.04 19.46 2.27
N ALA A 205 9.98 19.27 3.06
CA ALA A 205 9.93 18.26 4.12
C ALA A 205 9.77 16.83 3.55
N LEU A 206 8.96 16.67 2.50
CA LEU A 206 8.82 15.41 1.77
C LEU A 206 10.09 15.05 1.00
N GLU A 207 10.75 16.04 0.37
CA GLU A 207 12.01 15.86 -0.36
C GLU A 207 13.21 15.57 0.56
N SER A 208 13.24 16.13 1.77
CA SER A 208 14.32 15.89 2.74
C SER A 208 14.23 14.54 3.46
N GLU A 209 13.03 14.02 3.67
CA GLU A 209 12.79 12.75 4.38
C GLU A 209 11.80 11.82 3.63
N PRO A 210 12.02 11.47 2.35
CA PRO A 210 11.00 10.77 1.55
C PRO A 210 10.61 9.42 2.16
N ALA A 211 11.57 8.67 2.71
CA ALA A 211 11.30 7.38 3.39
C ALA A 211 10.33 7.47 4.59
N LYS A 212 10.14 8.65 5.17
CA LYS A 212 9.24 8.93 6.31
C LYS A 212 7.80 9.23 5.86
N TYR A 213 7.60 9.61 4.59
CA TYR A 213 6.36 10.21 4.10
C TYR A 213 5.77 9.50 2.86
N VAL A 214 6.60 8.86 2.03
CA VAL A 214 6.20 8.15 0.80
C VAL A 214 5.30 6.93 1.09
N GLY A 215 5.51 6.26 2.23
CA GLY A 215 4.61 5.20 2.73
C GLY A 215 3.25 5.70 3.24
N GLY A 216 2.99 7.01 3.19
CA GLY A 216 1.79 7.64 3.71
C GLY A 216 1.73 7.68 5.24
N ARG A 217 0.60 8.16 5.78
CA ARG A 217 0.25 7.97 7.20
C ARG A 217 -0.57 6.68 7.34
N PRO A 218 -0.32 5.84 8.36
CA PRO A 218 -1.13 4.65 8.61
C PRO A 218 -2.59 5.03 8.84
N GLN A 219 -3.53 4.19 8.41
CA GLN A 219 -4.94 4.41 8.69
C GLN A 219 -5.20 4.35 10.19
N ILE A 220 -5.97 5.32 10.70
CA ILE A 220 -6.32 5.44 12.11
C ILE A 220 -7.83 5.20 12.24
N LYS A 221 -8.20 4.13 12.96
CA LYS A 221 -9.61 3.79 13.26
C LYS A 221 -9.84 3.90 14.77
N ILE A 222 -10.90 4.58 15.17
CA ILE A 222 -11.22 4.87 16.57
C ILE A 222 -12.45 4.04 16.97
N GLU A 223 -12.31 3.29 18.06
CA GLU A 223 -13.33 2.39 18.62
C GLU A 223 -13.44 2.61 20.14
N THR A 224 -14.55 2.21 20.75
CA THR A 224 -14.60 2.02 22.21
C THR A 224 -13.99 0.65 22.52
N ALA A 225 -13.13 0.54 23.53
CA ALA A 225 -12.60 -0.76 23.91
C ALA A 225 -13.71 -1.72 24.42
N THR A 226 -13.52 -3.00 24.19
CA THR A 226 -14.48 -4.07 24.45
C THR A 226 -13.94 -5.08 25.48
N ALA A 227 -14.77 -6.03 25.90
CA ALA A 227 -14.31 -7.12 26.78
C ALA A 227 -13.18 -7.98 26.15
N ALA A 228 -13.07 -8.02 24.83
CA ALA A 228 -11.96 -8.71 24.13
C ALA A 228 -10.65 -7.91 24.13
N ASP A 229 -10.65 -6.67 24.61
CA ASP A 229 -9.47 -5.80 24.67
C ASP A 229 -8.84 -5.75 26.07
N VAL A 230 -9.42 -6.39 27.10
CA VAL A 230 -8.99 -6.30 28.51
C VAL A 230 -7.51 -6.63 28.67
N ASP A 231 -7.07 -7.83 28.27
CA ASP A 231 -5.67 -8.22 28.34
C ASP A 231 -4.72 -7.25 27.60
N ALA A 232 -5.21 -6.59 26.54
CA ALA A 232 -4.41 -5.67 25.74
C ALA A 232 -4.31 -4.28 26.39
N ILE A 233 -5.33 -3.86 27.14
CA ILE A 233 -5.32 -2.70 28.04
C ILE A 233 -4.37 -2.98 29.22
N GLU A 234 -4.51 -4.14 29.86
CA GLU A 234 -3.68 -4.56 31.01
C GLU A 234 -2.21 -4.72 30.63
N ARG A 235 -1.89 -5.21 29.43
CA ARG A 235 -0.51 -5.22 28.90
C ARG A 235 0.04 -3.84 28.54
N GLN A 236 -0.82 -2.83 28.32
CA GLN A 236 -0.35 -1.47 28.03
C GLN A 236 -0.21 -0.62 29.31
N GLN A 237 -1.09 -0.84 30.30
CA GLN A 237 -1.20 -0.18 31.62
C GLN A 237 -1.45 1.34 31.60
N VAL A 238 -0.69 2.08 30.79
CA VAL A 238 -0.59 3.54 30.80
C VAL A 238 -1.02 4.11 29.44
N CYS A 239 -1.63 5.30 29.44
CA CYS A 239 -1.94 6.08 28.25
C CYS A 239 -0.68 6.80 27.74
N PRO A 240 -0.07 6.41 26.61
CA PRO A 240 1.22 6.95 26.13
C PRO A 240 1.18 8.42 25.68
N VAL A 241 0.03 9.10 25.83
CA VAL A 241 -0.22 10.48 25.40
C VAL A 241 -0.29 11.46 26.59
N MET A 242 -0.48 10.94 27.80
CA MET A 242 -0.67 11.68 29.06
C MET A 242 0.04 11.03 30.27
N ASP A 243 0.57 9.82 30.11
CA ASP A 243 1.26 9.01 31.13
C ASP A 243 0.39 8.63 32.36
N GLU A 244 -0.94 8.64 32.17
CA GLU A 244 -1.95 8.26 33.16
C GLU A 244 -2.37 6.78 33.05
N PRO A 245 -2.71 6.09 34.16
CA PRO A 245 -3.25 4.72 34.13
C PRO A 245 -4.55 4.58 33.31
N LEU A 246 -4.63 3.52 32.52
CA LEU A 246 -5.84 3.17 31.78
C LEU A 246 -6.95 2.68 32.73
N GLY A 247 -8.21 2.92 32.37
CA GLY A 247 -9.38 2.57 33.21
C GLY A 247 -9.72 3.61 34.29
N GLY A 248 -8.75 4.41 34.75
CA GLY A 248 -8.98 5.44 35.79
C GLY A 248 -9.96 6.56 35.40
N MET A 249 -10.18 6.77 34.10
CA MET A 249 -11.17 7.72 33.54
C MET A 249 -12.36 7.02 32.86
N GLY A 250 -12.62 5.75 33.21
CA GLY A 250 -13.62 4.90 32.56
C GLY A 250 -13.04 4.09 31.39
N THR A 251 -13.92 3.53 30.55
CA THR A 251 -13.56 2.62 29.46
C THR A 251 -12.56 3.27 28.49
N PRO A 252 -11.35 2.70 28.30
CA PRO A 252 -10.36 3.24 27.38
C PRO A 252 -10.87 3.37 25.94
N VAL A 253 -10.37 4.38 25.24
CA VAL A 253 -10.57 4.51 23.79
C VAL A 253 -9.56 3.61 23.09
N LYS A 254 -10.05 2.69 22.27
CA LYS A 254 -9.23 1.86 21.40
C LYS A 254 -8.95 2.63 20.12
N VAL A 255 -7.68 2.77 19.77
CA VAL A 255 -7.28 3.30 18.47
C VAL A 255 -6.45 2.23 17.76
N LEU A 256 -6.77 1.98 16.50
CA LEU A 256 -6.05 1.05 15.63
C LEU A 256 -5.22 1.88 14.65
N ILE A 257 -3.91 1.67 14.63
CA ILE A 257 -2.97 2.32 13.71
C ILE A 257 -2.48 1.23 12.75
N GLY A 258 -3.13 1.12 11.59
CA GLY A 258 -3.21 -0.16 10.88
C GLY A 258 -3.82 -1.22 11.82
N ASP A 259 -3.28 -2.43 11.81
CA ASP A 259 -3.74 -3.52 12.68
C ASP A 259 -3.18 -3.47 14.12
N LYS A 260 -2.41 -2.44 14.48
CA LYS A 260 -1.80 -2.30 15.82
C LYS A 260 -2.75 -1.52 16.76
N PRO A 261 -3.33 -2.16 17.80
CA PRO A 261 -4.12 -1.46 18.80
C PRO A 261 -3.23 -0.66 19.76
N ILE A 262 -3.74 0.50 20.17
CA ILE A 262 -3.17 1.40 21.16
C ILE A 262 -4.32 2.06 21.92
N PHE A 263 -4.26 2.03 23.25
CA PHE A 263 -5.34 2.44 24.14
C PHE A 263 -5.06 3.81 24.77
N LEU A 264 -6.10 4.62 24.92
CA LEU A 264 -6.02 5.98 25.45
C LEU A 264 -6.98 6.14 26.65
N CYS A 265 -6.56 6.89 27.68
CA CYS A 265 -7.39 7.19 28.85
C CYS A 265 -8.68 7.95 28.47
N CYS A 266 -8.63 8.83 27.45
CA CYS A 266 -9.78 9.61 27.01
C CYS A 266 -9.69 10.00 25.51
N ARG A 267 -10.83 10.44 24.94
CA ARG A 267 -10.90 10.94 23.56
C ARG A 267 -10.05 12.20 23.31
N GLY A 268 -9.68 12.96 24.34
CA GLY A 268 -8.82 14.14 24.21
C GLY A 268 -7.41 13.80 23.67
N CYS A 269 -6.95 12.57 23.88
CA CYS A 269 -5.64 12.11 23.44
C CYS A 269 -5.54 11.84 21.92
N ILE A 270 -6.68 11.64 21.24
CA ILE A 270 -6.75 11.20 19.84
C ILE A 270 -5.95 12.13 18.91
N LYS A 271 -6.16 13.46 18.98
CA LYS A 271 -5.51 14.41 18.06
C LYS A 271 -3.98 14.46 18.17
N LYS A 272 -3.43 14.22 19.37
CA LYS A 272 -1.97 14.10 19.55
C LYS A 272 -1.46 12.83 18.86
N LEU A 273 -2.16 11.71 19.05
CA LEU A 273 -1.85 10.43 18.43
C LEU A 273 -1.99 10.46 16.89
N GLU A 274 -2.99 11.15 16.35
CA GLU A 274 -3.15 11.36 14.90
C GLU A 274 -2.02 12.20 14.29
N ALA A 275 -1.46 13.14 15.05
CA ALA A 275 -0.35 13.98 14.62
C ALA A 275 0.98 13.18 14.53
N GLU A 276 1.26 12.30 15.49
CA GLU A 276 2.53 11.57 15.61
C GLU A 276 2.35 10.04 15.83
N PRO A 277 1.60 9.29 14.99
CA PRO A 277 1.19 7.92 15.29
C PRO A 277 2.36 6.95 15.50
N ALA A 278 3.46 7.12 14.75
CA ALA A 278 4.66 6.30 14.88
C ALA A 278 5.37 6.44 16.25
N LYS A 279 5.33 7.64 16.85
CA LYS A 279 5.93 7.95 18.16
C LYS A 279 5.19 7.24 19.29
N TYR A 280 3.86 7.33 19.29
CA TYR A 280 3.03 6.68 20.29
C TYR A 280 3.01 5.15 20.13
N LEU A 281 3.06 4.66 18.88
CA LEU A 281 3.34 3.24 18.60
C LEU A 281 4.71 2.81 19.13
N ALA A 282 5.76 3.62 18.96
CA ALA A 282 7.10 3.32 19.46
C ALA A 282 7.16 3.31 21.00
N MET A 283 6.42 4.19 21.67
CA MET A 283 6.29 4.19 23.14
C MET A 283 5.72 2.85 23.64
N ILE A 284 4.58 2.39 23.11
CA ILE A 284 3.99 1.09 23.50
C ILE A 284 4.76 -0.13 22.95
N GLN A 285 5.72 0.06 22.03
CA GLN A 285 6.64 -0.98 21.58
C GLN A 285 7.95 -1.00 22.38
N GLY A 286 8.34 0.12 23.01
CA GLY A 286 9.42 0.17 24.00
C GLY A 286 9.10 -0.68 25.23
N THR A 287 7.86 -0.61 25.72
CA THR A 287 7.34 -1.50 26.78
C THR A 287 7.33 -2.99 26.38
N ARG A 288 7.33 -3.33 25.08
CA ARG A 288 7.37 -4.72 24.59
C ARG A 288 8.78 -5.34 24.59
N SER A 289 9.78 -4.65 25.16
CA SER A 289 11.10 -5.23 25.47
C SER A 289 11.15 -5.98 26.82
N VAL A 290 10.02 -6.02 27.54
CA VAL A 290 9.75 -6.88 28.69
C VAL A 290 8.51 -7.75 28.39
N SER A 291 8.70 -8.80 27.59
CA SER A 291 7.75 -9.92 27.55
C SER A 291 7.77 -10.62 28.90
N MET A 292 6.67 -10.57 29.64
CA MET A 292 6.54 -11.20 30.97
C MET A 292 6.44 -12.75 30.90
N ASP A 293 6.59 -13.31 29.71
CA ASP A 293 6.61 -14.74 29.43
C ASP A 293 8.05 -15.35 29.48
N ASP A 294 9.11 -14.52 29.37
CA ASP A 294 10.51 -14.94 29.42
C ASP A 294 11.18 -14.57 30.76
N ALA A 295 10.79 -15.30 31.81
CA ALA A 295 11.32 -15.11 33.17
C ALA A 295 12.70 -15.77 33.39
N ASP A 296 13.74 -15.38 32.62
CA ASP A 296 15.13 -15.51 33.10
C ASP A 296 15.33 -14.46 34.21
N SER A 297 15.01 -14.85 35.45
CA SER A 297 14.78 -13.96 36.60
C SER A 297 16.03 -13.24 37.16
N GLY A 298 17.05 -13.06 36.33
CA GLY A 298 18.33 -12.48 36.69
C GLY A 298 19.04 -11.78 35.53
N SER A 299 18.33 -11.14 34.59
CA SER A 299 18.93 -10.28 33.56
C SER A 299 18.20 -8.94 33.34
N VAL A 300 18.96 -7.90 33.00
CA VAL A 300 18.50 -6.54 32.65
C VAL A 300 19.15 -6.06 31.36
N PRO A 301 18.47 -5.23 30.54
CA PRO A 301 19.11 -4.59 29.40
C PRO A 301 20.26 -3.69 29.87
N ALA A 302 21.39 -3.72 29.18
CA ALA A 302 22.50 -2.81 29.46
C ALA A 302 22.06 -1.34 29.38
N GLY A 303 21.33 -0.97 28.33
CA GLY A 303 20.91 0.42 28.11
C GLY A 303 22.05 1.32 27.63
N THR A 304 21.69 2.49 27.10
CA THR A 304 22.58 3.31 26.27
C THR A 304 22.82 4.73 26.80
N GLU A 305 21.96 5.27 27.68
CA GLU A 305 22.13 6.62 28.22
C GLU A 305 23.20 6.65 29.32
N GLN A 306 24.41 7.07 28.97
CA GLN A 306 25.50 7.32 29.91
C GLN A 306 25.42 8.74 30.50
N VAL A 307 25.43 8.83 31.83
CA VAL A 307 25.58 10.10 32.56
C VAL A 307 27.05 10.47 32.79
N ARG A 308 27.94 9.46 32.84
CA ARG A 308 29.41 9.54 32.82
C ARG A 308 29.95 8.27 32.17
N ALA A 309 31.23 8.26 31.78
CA ALA A 309 31.86 7.07 31.20
C ALA A 309 31.72 5.84 32.13
N GLY A 310 31.02 4.80 31.67
CA GLY A 310 30.74 3.59 32.45
C GLY A 310 29.62 3.72 33.50
N VAL A 311 28.86 4.83 33.50
CA VAL A 311 27.73 5.06 34.41
C VAL A 311 26.48 5.41 33.61
N PHE A 312 25.45 4.60 33.77
CA PHE A 312 24.22 4.61 32.98
C PHE A 312 23.04 5.01 33.86
N ARG A 313 21.97 5.55 33.25
CA ARG A 313 20.68 5.64 33.95
C ARG A 313 20.07 4.25 34.16
N ILE A 314 19.26 4.14 35.20
CA ILE A 314 18.32 3.02 35.36
C ILE A 314 17.13 3.18 34.40
N THR A 315 16.49 2.06 34.10
CA THR A 315 15.27 1.91 33.30
C THR A 315 14.20 1.19 34.13
N ALA A 316 12.95 1.12 33.67
CA ALA A 316 11.90 0.36 34.36
C ALA A 316 12.26 -1.13 34.57
N ALA A 317 13.07 -1.72 33.67
CA ALA A 317 13.56 -3.10 33.81
C ALA A 317 14.57 -3.29 34.96
N ASP A 318 15.17 -2.21 35.48
CA ASP A 318 16.11 -2.24 36.60
C ASP A 318 15.40 -2.17 37.97
N GLU A 319 14.15 -1.70 38.01
CA GLU A 319 13.40 -1.42 39.25
C GLU A 319 13.35 -2.58 40.27
N PRO A 320 12.99 -3.83 39.91
CA PRO A 320 12.98 -4.93 40.87
C PRO A 320 14.37 -5.26 41.44
N PHE A 321 15.44 -5.03 40.67
CA PHE A 321 16.81 -5.29 41.10
C PHE A 321 17.37 -4.15 41.97
N VAL A 322 16.99 -2.90 41.68
CA VAL A 322 17.20 -1.75 42.58
C VAL A 322 16.48 -1.98 43.92
N ALA A 323 15.23 -2.43 43.88
CA ALA A 323 14.42 -2.72 45.06
C ALA A 323 14.92 -3.95 45.85
N ALA A 324 15.59 -4.91 45.18
CA ALA A 324 16.30 -6.00 45.85
C ALA A 324 17.61 -5.51 46.50
N GLN A 325 18.41 -4.72 45.78
CA GLN A 325 19.73 -4.27 46.25
C GLN A 325 19.65 -3.25 47.39
N LYS A 326 18.79 -2.23 47.27
CA LYS A 326 18.49 -1.15 48.25
C LYS A 326 19.65 -0.21 48.62
N GLN A 327 20.85 -0.72 48.84
CA GLN A 327 22.04 0.01 49.28
C GLN A 327 23.13 0.03 48.20
N CYS A 328 23.97 1.07 48.22
CA CYS A 328 25.14 1.20 47.37
C CYS A 328 26.31 0.38 47.95
N PRO A 329 26.84 -0.67 47.27
CA PRO A 329 27.86 -1.57 47.86
C PRO A 329 29.21 -0.89 48.14
N VAL A 330 29.42 0.35 47.66
CA VAL A 330 30.66 1.12 47.84
C VAL A 330 30.59 2.07 49.04
N MET A 331 29.38 2.47 49.47
CA MET A 331 29.16 3.45 50.55
C MET A 331 28.26 2.92 51.68
N ASN A 332 27.50 1.85 51.44
CA ASN A 332 26.45 1.28 52.29
C ASN A 332 25.27 2.24 52.60
N GLU A 333 25.18 3.35 51.87
CA GLU A 333 24.05 4.28 51.87
C GLU A 333 22.90 3.78 50.96
N PRO A 334 21.65 4.20 51.19
CA PRO A 334 20.54 3.95 50.26
C PRO A 334 20.82 4.44 48.83
N LEU A 335 20.26 3.75 47.83
CA LEU A 335 20.53 4.03 46.40
C LEU A 335 19.97 5.38 45.89
N ASP A 336 19.02 5.96 46.60
CA ASP A 336 18.40 7.27 46.36
C ASP A 336 19.11 8.43 47.10
N ALA A 337 19.76 8.16 48.23
CA ALA A 337 20.27 9.16 49.17
C ALA A 337 21.23 10.22 48.58
N MET A 338 21.97 9.88 47.52
CA MET A 338 23.01 10.75 46.92
C MET A 338 22.73 11.10 45.44
N GLY A 339 21.45 11.11 45.06
CA GLY A 339 20.99 11.51 43.72
C GLY A 339 20.91 10.38 42.68
N GLY A 340 21.06 9.13 43.12
CA GLY A 340 20.84 7.93 42.31
C GLY A 340 19.37 7.51 42.26
N PRO A 341 19.07 6.27 41.82
CA PRO A 341 20.02 5.21 41.49
C PRO A 341 20.68 5.37 40.12
N TYR A 342 21.93 4.92 39.99
CA TYR A 342 22.65 4.76 38.72
C TYR A 342 23.09 3.32 38.51
N LYS A 343 23.21 2.89 37.26
CA LYS A 343 23.70 1.56 36.85
C LYS A 343 25.16 1.61 36.41
N VAL A 344 25.96 0.62 36.80
CA VAL A 344 27.33 0.39 36.34
C VAL A 344 27.45 -1.02 35.77
N HIS A 345 28.12 -1.15 34.63
CA HIS A 345 28.34 -2.44 33.97
C HIS A 345 29.67 -3.05 34.43
N ALA A 346 29.61 -4.19 35.11
CA ALA A 346 30.76 -4.78 35.80
C ALA A 346 30.68 -6.32 35.80
N GLY A 347 31.70 -7.00 35.29
CA GLY A 347 31.75 -8.47 35.30
C GLY A 347 30.61 -9.18 34.55
N GLY A 348 29.97 -8.49 33.59
CA GLY A 348 28.78 -9.01 32.88
C GLY A 348 27.47 -8.86 33.64
N LYS A 349 27.46 -8.16 34.79
CA LYS A 349 26.29 -7.85 35.61
C LYS A 349 26.10 -6.33 35.80
N ALA A 350 24.89 -5.90 36.14
CA ALA A 350 24.57 -4.53 36.53
C ALA A 350 24.72 -4.35 38.04
N ILE A 351 25.49 -3.36 38.48
CA ILE A 351 25.62 -2.96 39.88
C ILE A 351 25.03 -1.56 40.04
N TYR A 352 24.11 -1.38 40.99
CA TYR A 352 23.49 -0.09 41.26
C TYR A 352 24.27 0.73 42.30
N ILE A 353 24.33 2.05 42.14
CA ILE A 353 25.04 2.97 43.05
C ILE A 353 24.27 4.27 43.33
N CYS A 354 24.47 4.82 44.52
CA CYS A 354 23.85 6.06 44.97
C CYS A 354 24.39 7.32 44.28
N CYS A 355 25.61 7.31 43.74
CA CYS A 355 26.18 8.44 43.01
C CYS A 355 27.25 8.00 41.98
N PRO A 356 27.49 8.73 40.88
CA PRO A 356 28.41 8.31 39.81
C PRO A 356 29.89 8.24 40.22
N GLY A 357 30.26 8.78 41.39
CA GLY A 357 31.64 8.74 41.89
C GLY A 357 32.14 7.34 42.25
N CYS A 358 31.24 6.42 42.58
CA CYS A 358 31.58 5.06 43.01
C CYS A 358 32.03 4.15 41.84
N ALA A 359 31.58 4.43 40.61
CA ALA A 359 31.74 3.54 39.46
C ALA A 359 33.19 3.19 39.12
N LYS A 360 34.14 4.12 39.31
CA LYS A 360 35.55 3.89 38.98
C LYS A 360 36.19 2.79 39.86
N LYS A 361 35.72 2.61 41.10
CA LYS A 361 36.12 1.48 41.96
C LYS A 361 35.49 0.16 41.50
N ILE A 362 34.24 0.22 41.03
CA ILE A 362 33.48 -0.95 40.57
C ILE A 362 34.07 -1.53 39.28
N ILE A 363 34.40 -0.67 38.31
CA ILE A 363 35.00 -1.07 37.03
C ILE A 363 36.42 -1.64 37.23
N ALA A 364 37.16 -1.16 38.24
CA ALA A 364 38.52 -1.63 38.55
C ALA A 364 38.55 -2.98 39.28
N GLU A 365 37.56 -3.27 40.14
CA GLU A 365 37.53 -4.47 40.99
C GLU A 365 36.18 -5.23 40.88
N PRO A 366 35.66 -5.56 39.69
CA PRO A 366 34.27 -5.98 39.51
C PRO A 366 33.86 -7.19 40.37
N GLN A 367 34.71 -8.21 40.46
CA GLN A 367 34.43 -9.43 41.23
C GLN A 367 34.35 -9.18 42.75
N LYS A 368 35.06 -8.16 43.27
CA LYS A 368 35.02 -7.78 44.70
C LYS A 368 33.65 -7.23 45.08
N TRP A 369 33.07 -6.37 44.24
CA TRP A 369 31.76 -5.77 44.50
C TRP A 369 30.62 -6.74 44.21
N LEU A 370 30.78 -7.67 43.26
CA LEU A 370 29.85 -8.79 43.08
C LEU A 370 29.87 -9.76 44.28
N ALA A 371 31.05 -10.08 44.82
CA ALA A 371 31.17 -10.88 46.04
C ALA A 371 30.59 -10.16 47.28
N GLU A 372 30.75 -8.84 47.38
CA GLU A 372 30.14 -8.04 48.45
C GLU A 372 28.61 -8.02 48.36
N LEU A 373 28.04 -7.85 47.17
CA LEU A 373 26.59 -7.95 46.96
C LEU A 373 26.06 -9.34 47.32
N ALA A 374 26.75 -10.41 46.89
CA ALA A 374 26.39 -11.78 47.27
C ALA A 374 26.46 -12.00 48.80
N ARG A 375 27.45 -11.39 49.48
CA ARG A 375 27.57 -11.39 50.96
C ARG A 375 26.43 -10.63 51.64
N GLN A 376 25.86 -9.62 50.98
CA GLN A 376 24.68 -8.87 51.40
C GLN A 376 23.35 -9.58 51.02
N GLY A 377 23.41 -10.75 50.38
CA GLY A 377 22.23 -11.52 49.95
C GLY A 377 21.60 -11.05 48.64
N VAL A 378 22.31 -10.22 47.86
CA VAL A 378 21.84 -9.66 46.58
C VAL A 378 22.58 -10.33 45.43
N ASP A 379 21.86 -10.94 44.48
CA ASP A 379 22.46 -11.24 43.17
C ASP A 379 22.23 -10.08 42.20
N ALA A 380 23.31 -9.61 41.59
CA ALA A 380 23.29 -8.54 40.59
C ALA A 380 22.84 -9.10 39.23
N PRO A 381 21.83 -8.53 38.53
CA PRO A 381 21.34 -9.11 37.29
C PRO A 381 22.41 -9.07 36.18
N ARG A 382 22.43 -10.10 35.33
CA ARG A 382 23.24 -10.18 34.11
C ARG A 382 22.85 -9.07 33.13
N LEU A 383 23.80 -8.59 32.35
CA LEU A 383 23.54 -7.65 31.26
C LEU A 383 23.13 -8.41 29.99
N ARG A 384 22.08 -7.93 29.32
CA ARG A 384 21.66 -8.34 27.96
C ARG A 384 21.54 -7.14 27.02
#